data_AF-B7VDR8-F1
#
_entry.id   AF-B7VDR8-F1
#
_cell.length_a   1.000
_cell.length_b   1.000
_cell.length_c   1.000
_cell.angle_alpha   90.00
_cell.angle_beta   90.00
_cell.angle_gamma   90.00
#
_symmetry.space_group_name_H-M   'P 1'
#
loop_
_entity.id
_entity.type
_entity.pdbx_description
1 polymer ?
#
loop_
_entity_poly.entity_id
_entity_poly.type
_entity_poly.pdbx_seq_one_letter_code
_entity_poly.pdbx_strand_id
1 'polypeptide(L)'
;MPRQISPSEVAVLERTLQVGAIGAIEPSIFPSLRSLQVTANCKCGCATVWFGPKGDAANGRILAEALATSNGQNISVIVWAEGTAIIGLEVVGPGSMPLPEVATVRNYSEA
;
A
#
# COMPACT_ATOMS: atom_id res chain seq x y z
N MET A 1 4.45 -7.71 15.90
CA MET A 1 3.76 -6.94 16.96
C MET A 1 2.96 -5.85 16.29
N PRO A 2 1.71 -5.60 16.69
CA PRO A 2 0.92 -4.51 16.13
C PRO A 2 1.62 -3.17 16.35
N ARG A 3 1.60 -2.30 15.34
CA ARG A 3 2.12 -0.93 15.45
C ARG A 3 1.28 0.02 14.62
N GLN A 4 1.37 1.31 14.95
CA GLN A 4 0.80 2.34 14.11
C GLN A 4 1.49 2.37 12.75
N ILE A 5 0.71 2.66 11.70
CA ILE A 5 1.25 2.97 10.39
C ILE A 5 2.17 4.20 10.49
N SER A 6 3.32 4.13 9.83
CA SER A 6 4.30 5.23 9.81
C SER A 6 3.89 6.33 8.84
N PRO A 7 4.40 7.57 9.01
CA PRO A 7 4.15 8.65 8.06
C PRO A 7 4.55 8.32 6.62
N SER A 8 5.65 7.59 6.41
CA SER A 8 6.12 7.19 5.07
C SER A 8 5.17 6.19 4.41
N GLU A 9 4.67 5.21 5.17
CA GLU A 9 3.67 4.25 4.67
C GLU A 9 2.35 4.95 4.32
N VAL A 10 1.90 5.91 5.15
CA VAL A 10 0.72 6.73 4.84
C VAL A 10 0.94 7.51 3.54
N ALA A 11 2.11 8.11 3.34
CA ALA A 11 2.39 8.90 2.14
C ALA A 11 2.36 8.05 0.86
N VAL A 12 2.93 6.83 0.90
CA VAL A 12 2.83 5.89 -0.23
C VAL A 12 1.40 5.43 -0.45
N LEU A 13 0.69 5.05 0.61
CA LEU A 13 -0.71 4.61 0.55
C LEU A 13 -1.63 5.68 -0.06
N GLU A 14 -1.52 6.92 0.43
CA GLU A 14 -2.25 8.09 -0.06
C GLU A 14 -1.95 8.35 -1.53
N ARG A 15 -0.66 8.37 -1.90
CA ARG A 15 -0.25 8.61 -3.29
C ARG A 15 -0.74 7.52 -4.23
N THR A 16 -0.65 6.25 -3.84
CA THR A 16 -1.16 5.13 -4.65
C THR A 16 -2.68 5.23 -4.84
N LEU A 17 -3.44 5.61 -3.80
CA LEU A 17 -4.88 5.86 -3.94
C LEU A 17 -5.19 7.04 -4.88
N GLN A 18 -4.37 8.09 -4.88
CA GLN A 18 -4.58 9.26 -5.73
C GLN A 18 -4.35 8.97 -7.22
N VAL A 19 -3.33 8.18 -7.56
CA VAL A 19 -2.94 7.96 -8.96
C VAL A 19 -3.40 6.63 -9.53
N GLY A 20 -3.58 5.62 -8.68
CA GLY A 20 -3.75 4.23 -9.08
C GLY A 20 -5.15 3.65 -8.80
N ALA A 21 -6.11 4.45 -8.36
CA ALA A 21 -7.42 3.95 -7.96
C ALA A 21 -8.17 3.24 -9.10
N ILE A 22 -8.67 2.04 -8.81
CA ILE A 22 -9.54 1.28 -9.70
C ILE A 22 -10.99 1.65 -9.36
N GLY A 23 -11.36 2.89 -9.70
CA GLY A 23 -12.70 3.45 -9.45
C GLY A 23 -12.71 4.66 -8.51
N ALA A 24 -13.91 5.10 -8.14
CA ALA A 24 -14.07 6.25 -7.26
C ALA A 24 -13.60 5.94 -5.84
N ILE A 25 -12.80 6.84 -5.28
CA ILE A 25 -12.36 6.80 -3.88
C ILE A 25 -13.07 7.90 -3.11
N GLU A 26 -13.74 7.52 -2.03
CA GLU A 26 -14.39 8.47 -1.13
C GLU A 26 -13.33 9.36 -0.46
N PRO A 27 -13.42 10.70 -0.54
CA PRO A 27 -12.43 11.60 0.06
C PRO A 27 -12.25 11.42 1.58
N SER A 28 -13.26 10.87 2.26
CA SER A 28 -13.21 10.55 3.69
C SER A 28 -12.20 9.46 4.04
N ILE A 29 -11.69 8.70 3.07
CA ILE A 29 -10.67 7.67 3.31
C ILE A 29 -9.34 8.29 3.73
N PHE A 30 -8.95 9.45 3.18
CA PHE A 30 -7.61 10.04 3.36
C PHE A 30 -7.32 10.43 4.82
N PRO A 31 -8.22 11.10 5.56
CA PRO A 31 -8.01 11.38 6.98
C PRO A 31 -7.87 10.11 7.83
N SER A 32 -8.55 9.01 7.44
CA SER A 32 -8.55 7.75 8.20
C SER A 32 -7.25 6.94 8.05
N LEU A 33 -6.46 7.17 6.99
CA LEU A 33 -5.24 6.39 6.72
C LEU A 33 -4.27 6.40 7.91
N ARG A 34 -4.15 7.53 8.61
CA ARG A 34 -3.25 7.71 9.77
C ARG A 34 -3.66 6.89 11.01
N SER A 35 -4.89 6.39 11.03
CA SER A 35 -5.42 5.56 12.12
C SER A 35 -5.23 4.06 11.89
N LEU A 36 -4.72 3.66 10.71
CA LEU A 36 -4.48 2.25 10.40
C LEU A 36 -3.42 1.65 11.34
N GLN A 37 -3.71 0.43 11.78
CA GLN A 37 -2.81 -0.37 12.60
C GLN A 37 -2.23 -1.50 11.77
N VAL A 38 -0.91 -1.50 11.63
CA VAL A 38 -0.17 -2.60 11.01
C VAL A 38 -0.21 -3.79 11.95
N THR A 39 -0.80 -4.88 11.50
CA THR A 39 -0.96 -6.12 12.27
C THR A 39 0.02 -7.21 11.84
N ALA A 40 0.50 -7.15 10.59
CA ALA A 40 1.51 -8.05 10.06
C ALA A 40 2.42 -7.38 9.01
N ASN A 41 3.58 -7.99 8.77
CA ASN A 41 4.56 -7.62 7.75
C ASN A 41 4.79 -8.80 6.81
N CYS A 42 5.28 -8.56 5.58
CA CYS A 42 5.70 -9.68 4.73
C CYS A 42 6.86 -10.45 5.37
N LYS A 43 6.75 -11.78 5.35
CA LYS A 43 7.81 -12.70 5.79
C LYS A 43 9.03 -12.71 4.84
N CYS A 44 8.85 -12.20 3.62
CA CYS A 44 9.88 -12.09 2.59
C CYS A 44 10.87 -10.94 2.82
N GLY A 45 10.60 -10.02 3.76
CA GLY A 45 11.43 -8.84 4.02
C GLY A 45 10.99 -7.56 3.30
N CYS A 46 10.07 -7.64 2.34
CA CYS A 46 9.48 -6.45 1.72
C CYS A 46 8.78 -5.55 2.73
N ALA A 47 8.74 -4.26 2.43
CA ALA A 47 8.00 -3.23 3.18
C ALA A 47 6.47 -3.37 3.11
N THR A 48 5.95 -4.48 2.56
CA THR A 48 4.52 -4.82 2.62
C THR A 48 4.03 -4.89 4.06
N VAL A 49 2.92 -4.20 4.30
CA VAL A 49 2.22 -4.18 5.59
C VAL A 49 0.76 -4.52 5.42
N TRP A 50 0.24 -5.25 6.38
CA TRP A 50 -1.16 -5.67 6.43
C TRP A 50 -1.87 -5.02 7.61
N PHE A 51 -3.14 -4.72 7.41
CA PHE A 51 -4.03 -4.10 8.39
C PHE A 51 -5.18 -5.06 8.73
N GLY A 52 -5.69 -4.95 9.96
CA GLY A 52 -6.85 -5.74 10.40
C GLY A 52 -6.50 -7.13 10.95
N PRO A 53 -7.52 -7.90 11.39
CA PRO A 53 -7.33 -9.07 12.26
C PRO A 53 -6.74 -10.29 11.56
N LYS A 54 -6.75 -10.34 10.22
CA LYS A 54 -6.34 -11.51 9.43
C LYS A 54 -4.83 -11.54 9.12
N GLY A 55 -4.06 -10.52 9.51
CA GLY A 55 -2.62 -10.46 9.26
C GLY A 55 -2.26 -10.57 7.78
N ASP A 56 -1.27 -11.39 7.44
CA ASP A 56 -0.77 -11.60 6.06
C ASP A 56 -1.62 -12.55 5.21
N ALA A 57 -2.80 -12.95 5.68
CA ALA A 57 -3.75 -13.84 4.98
C ALA A 57 -4.95 -13.07 4.38
N ALA A 58 -4.74 -11.82 3.97
CA ALA A 58 -5.79 -10.94 3.51
C ALA A 58 -6.26 -11.30 2.07
N ASN A 59 -7.46 -11.86 1.94
CA ASN A 59 -8.13 -12.09 0.65
C ASN A 59 -9.01 -10.88 0.31
N GLY A 60 -8.39 -9.81 -0.21
CA GLY A 60 -9.08 -8.57 -0.58
C GLY A 60 -9.28 -8.40 -2.08
N ARG A 61 -9.94 -7.30 -2.45
CA ARG A 61 -9.89 -6.74 -3.81
C ARG A 61 -8.81 -5.67 -3.89
N ILE A 62 -8.25 -5.47 -5.08
CA ILE A 62 -7.38 -4.32 -5.34
C ILE A 62 -8.24 -3.06 -5.37
N LEU A 63 -7.88 -2.08 -4.54
CA LEU A 63 -8.50 -0.76 -4.50
C LEU A 63 -7.73 0.23 -5.36
N ALA A 64 -6.41 0.13 -5.35
CA ALA A 64 -5.52 0.93 -6.18
C ALA A 64 -4.23 0.18 -6.52
N GLU A 65 -3.67 0.46 -7.68
CA GLU A 65 -2.40 -0.09 -8.13
C GLU A 65 -1.57 0.97 -8.86
N ALA A 66 -0.28 1.05 -8.54
CA ALA A 66 0.64 2.02 -9.14
C ALA A 66 2.03 1.42 -9.37
N LEU A 67 2.77 2.01 -10.30
CA LEU A 67 4.21 1.77 -10.45
C LEU A 67 4.99 2.74 -9.56
N ALA A 68 6.10 2.28 -9.02
CA ALA A 68 7.01 3.10 -8.24
C ALA A 68 8.47 2.63 -8.38
N THR A 69 9.39 3.39 -7.82
CA THR A 69 10.81 3.02 -7.74
C THR A 69 11.22 2.81 -6.30
N SER A 70 11.94 1.72 -6.04
CA SER A 70 12.50 1.38 -4.73
C SER A 70 13.91 0.85 -4.95
N ASN A 71 14.91 1.46 -4.30
CA ASN A 71 16.34 1.18 -4.54
C ASN A 71 16.72 1.19 -6.04
N GLY A 72 16.18 2.14 -6.80
CA GLY A 72 16.44 2.26 -8.24
C GLY A 72 15.79 1.18 -9.12
N GLN A 73 14.99 0.27 -8.56
CA GLN A 73 14.24 -0.73 -9.32
C GLN A 73 12.77 -0.34 -9.45
N ASN A 74 12.19 -0.58 -10.63
CA ASN A 74 10.75 -0.45 -10.82
C ASN A 74 10.01 -1.59 -10.12
N ILE A 75 9.00 -1.22 -9.35
CA ILE A 75 8.15 -2.12 -8.58
C ILE A 75 6.68 -1.73 -8.75
N SER A 76 5.78 -2.62 -8.35
CA SER A 76 4.35 -2.32 -8.23
C SER A 76 3.98 -2.15 -6.76
N VAL A 77 3.05 -1.23 -6.52
CA VAL A 77 2.46 -0.96 -5.20
C VAL A 77 0.96 -1.20 -5.30
N ILE A 78 0.44 -2.07 -4.45
CA ILE A 78 -0.97 -2.47 -4.44
C ILE A 78 -1.60 -2.06 -3.12
N VAL A 79 -2.77 -1.43 -3.19
CA VAL A 79 -3.62 -1.16 -2.02
C VAL A 79 -4.78 -2.14 -2.03
N TRP A 80 -4.91 -2.90 -0.95
CA TRP A 80 -5.94 -3.92 -0.80
C TRP A 80 -7.09 -3.43 0.07
N ALA A 81 -8.31 -3.86 -0.25
CA ALA A 81 -9.49 -3.62 0.56
C ALA A 81 -10.35 -4.88 0.76
N GLU A 82 -10.97 -4.99 1.93
CA GLU A 82 -12.05 -5.94 2.23
C GLU A 82 -13.30 -5.14 2.61
N GLY A 83 -14.34 -5.19 1.77
CA GLY A 83 -15.48 -4.28 1.90
C GLY A 83 -15.06 -2.81 1.76
N THR A 84 -15.24 -2.03 2.83
CA THR A 84 -14.87 -0.62 2.92
C THR A 84 -13.55 -0.37 3.66
N ALA A 85 -12.93 -1.42 4.22
CA ALA A 85 -11.69 -1.30 4.99
C ALA A 85 -10.46 -1.54 4.11
N ILE A 86 -9.44 -0.70 4.25
CA ILE A 86 -8.10 -0.97 3.70
C ILE A 86 -7.44 -2.04 4.55
N ILE A 87 -6.95 -3.10 3.92
CA ILE A 87 -6.37 -4.28 4.58
C ILE A 87 -4.89 -4.49 4.27
N GLY A 88 -4.32 -3.76 3.30
CA GLY A 88 -2.89 -3.89 3.03
C GLY A 88 -2.33 -2.83 2.10
N LEU A 89 -1.04 -2.55 2.30
CA LEU A 89 -0.16 -1.88 1.36
C LEU A 89 0.91 -2.89 0.98
N GLU A 90 0.85 -3.39 -0.25
CA GLU A 90 1.76 -4.40 -0.76
C GLU A 90 2.79 -3.80 -1.73
N VAL A 91 4.04 -4.22 -1.55
CA VAL A 91 5.19 -3.90 -2.38
C VAL A 91 5.57 -5.15 -3.17
N VAL A 92 5.39 -5.11 -4.49
CA VAL A 92 5.68 -6.22 -5.40
C VAL A 92 6.93 -5.89 -6.20
N GLY A 93 8.00 -6.61 -5.92
CA GLY A 93 9.30 -6.45 -6.58
C GLY A 93 10.22 -7.63 -6.31
N PRO A 94 11.44 -7.62 -6.87
CA PRO A 94 12.39 -8.72 -6.72
C PRO A 94 12.99 -8.74 -5.30
N GLY A 95 12.87 -9.87 -4.61
CA GLY A 95 13.49 -10.05 -3.30
C GLY A 95 12.87 -9.17 -2.21
N SER A 96 13.71 -8.68 -1.28
CA SER A 96 13.29 -7.84 -0.15
C SER A 96 13.36 -6.37 -0.54
N MET A 97 12.21 -5.76 -0.85
CA MET A 97 12.15 -4.37 -1.29
C MET A 97 11.76 -3.41 -0.17
N PRO A 98 12.51 -2.31 0.05
CA PRO A 98 12.07 -1.26 0.96
C PRO A 98 10.85 -0.52 0.39
N LEU A 99 10.28 0.35 1.21
CA LEU A 99 9.19 1.22 0.79
C LEU A 99 9.67 2.12 -0.37
N PRO A 100 8.88 2.31 -1.44
CA PRO A 100 9.29 3.13 -2.57
C PRO A 100 9.39 4.62 -2.25
N GLU A 101 10.08 5.33 -3.14
CA GLU A 101 10.11 6.78 -3.17
C GLU A 101 8.72 7.32 -3.60
N VAL A 102 8.02 8.01 -2.69
CA VAL A 102 6.65 8.52 -2.91
C VAL A 102 6.54 9.34 -4.20
N ALA A 103 7.57 10.14 -4.52
CA ALA A 103 7.60 10.99 -5.72
C ALA A 103 7.59 10.20 -7.04
N THR A 104 7.95 8.92 -7.01
CA THR A 104 8.01 8.05 -8.19
C THR A 104 6.72 7.26 -8.42
N VAL A 105 5.80 7.29 -7.44
CA VAL A 105 4.52 6.59 -7.50
C VAL A 105 3.61 7.25 -8.55
N ARG A 106 3.27 6.48 -9.59
CA ARG A 106 2.56 6.93 -10.80
C ARG A 106 1.62 5.85 -11.34
N ASN A 107 0.64 6.25 -12.15
CA ASN A 107 -0.26 5.30 -12.79
C ASN A 107 0.48 4.46 -13.85
N TYR A 108 0.00 3.25 -14.13
CA TYR A 108 0.45 2.44 -15.25
C TYR A 108 0.23 3.09 -16.63
N SER A 109 -0.77 3.95 -16.78
CA SER A 109 -1.02 4.69 -18.02
C SER A 109 0.03 5.78 -18.32
N GLU A 110 0.86 6.12 -17.34
CA GLU A 110 1.95 7.11 -17.43
C GLU A 110 3.33 6.44 -17.56
N ALA A 111 3.36 5.12 -17.78
CA ALA A 111 4.57 4.29 -17.83
C ALA A 111 5.23 4.22 -19.21
#